data_AF-A0A950BSR9-F1
#
_entry.id   AF-A0A950BSR9-F1
#
_cell.length_a   1.000
_cell.length_b   1.000
_cell.length_c   1.000
_cell.angle_alpha   90.00
_cell.angle_beta   90.00
_cell.angle_gamma   90.00
#
_symmetry.space_group_name_H-M   'P 1'
#
loop_
_entity.id
_entity.type
_entity.pdbx_description
1 polymer ?
#
loop_
_entity_poly.entity_id
_entity_poly.type
_entity_poly.pdbx_seq_one_letter_code
_entity_poly.pdbx_strand_id
1 'polypeptide(L)'
;VAPPVRWYDSRIQNVIEQVILIGVDDTSMVGAPPRGSLVGPAPNGRMLVGDPEDLRKPDSIIVDRVGLAKLFPDCHLDEPFAKPKESDQDYIERLRRFVRAAPEIEMNDHRAIIVGVCEATRTFQSNPVVYTLYSRAKQFIPMERKMLSFILAQTGEEENGQKIPAEVVAQRIQEQTGLGARTSEKFMYRTIKYYLIYTGIPINFGNTVFLGFLVGTAIAGQTFYNFTIENLKQFGALKAMGASNLRIVAMILLQAAVAGVLGYGIGVGLSTLFGWKAATGWQGQPTELAFFTPWQLLPTAAVAIILICVLASLLSVQRVIRLEPAIVFRS
;
A
#
# COMPACT_ATOMS: atom_id res chain seq x y z
N VAL A 1 19.90 -15.70 -4.36
CA VAL A 1 21.28 -16.20 -4.57
C VAL A 1 22.20 -15.07 -4.17
N ALA A 2 22.93 -15.21 -3.06
CA ALA A 2 23.86 -14.17 -2.62
C ALA A 2 24.96 -13.98 -3.69
N PRO A 3 25.41 -12.74 -3.95
CA PRO A 3 26.48 -12.49 -4.90
C PRO A 3 27.78 -13.22 -4.48
N PRO A 4 28.66 -13.58 -5.43
CA PRO A 4 29.88 -14.35 -5.14
C PRO A 4 30.84 -13.58 -4.21
N VAL A 5 31.44 -14.32 -3.27
CA VAL A 5 32.33 -13.88 -2.16
C VAL A 5 33.46 -12.92 -2.56
N ARG A 6 33.84 -12.86 -3.84
CA ARG A 6 34.91 -11.99 -4.33
C ARG A 6 34.60 -10.49 -4.23
N TRP A 7 33.35 -10.11 -3.95
CA TRP A 7 32.87 -8.74 -3.86
C TRP A 7 32.38 -8.34 -2.45
N TYR A 8 32.45 -9.25 -1.47
CA TYR A 8 31.88 -9.07 -0.14
C TYR A 8 32.86 -9.58 0.92
N ASP A 9 33.49 -8.66 1.68
CA ASP A 9 34.19 -8.99 2.93
C ASP A 9 33.20 -8.84 4.07
N SER A 10 32.85 -9.93 4.76
CA SER A 10 31.93 -9.91 5.90
C SER A 10 32.46 -9.13 7.11
N ARG A 11 33.73 -8.70 7.09
CA ARG A 11 34.33 -7.80 8.08
C ARG A 11 34.22 -6.32 7.70
N ILE A 12 33.80 -6.00 6.48
CA ILE A 12 33.66 -4.63 5.99
C ILE A 12 32.18 -4.42 5.62
N GLN A 13 31.41 -3.81 6.53
CA GLN A 13 30.03 -3.41 6.22
C GLN A 13 30.04 -2.24 5.24
N ASN A 14 30.02 -2.54 3.93
CA ASN A 14 29.89 -1.57 2.84
C ASN A 14 28.43 -1.46 2.38
N VAL A 15 27.51 -1.23 3.31
CA VAL A 15 26.08 -1.07 2.99
C VAL A 15 25.83 0.41 2.70
N ILE A 16 25.58 0.73 1.43
CA ILE A 16 25.19 2.07 1.01
C ILE A 16 23.69 2.04 0.72
N GLU A 17 22.92 2.75 1.53
CA GLU A 17 21.47 2.82 1.43
C GLU A 17 21.00 4.26 1.33
N GLN A 18 19.99 4.50 0.49
CA GLN A 18 19.33 5.80 0.43
C GLN A 18 18.34 5.90 1.59
N VAL A 19 18.44 6.94 2.40
CA VAL A 19 17.55 7.15 3.55
C VAL A 19 16.63 8.36 3.37
N ILE A 20 15.44 8.29 3.95
CA ILE A 20 14.52 9.41 4.11
C ILE A 20 14.84 10.08 5.43
N LEU A 21 15.44 11.27 5.38
CA LEU A 21 15.80 12.02 6.57
C LEU A 21 14.70 13.02 6.95
N ILE A 22 14.26 12.97 8.20
CA ILE A 22 13.27 13.88 8.79
C ILE A 22 13.96 14.71 9.86
N GLY A 23 14.07 16.01 9.61
CA GLY A 23 14.53 17.00 10.58
C GLY A 23 13.39 17.47 11.47
N VAL A 24 13.43 17.13 12.76
CA VAL A 24 12.44 17.53 13.77
C VAL A 24 12.79 18.89 14.36
N ASP A 25 11.81 19.66 14.81
CA ASP A 25 12.08 20.97 15.37
C ASP A 25 12.99 20.89 16.62
N ASP A 26 14.07 21.65 16.62
CA ASP A 26 15.11 21.62 17.67
C ASP A 26 14.57 21.96 19.07
N THR A 27 13.51 22.76 19.16
CA THR A 27 13.00 23.24 20.45
C THR A 27 11.83 22.40 20.92
N SER A 28 10.78 22.34 20.10
CA SER A 28 9.48 21.74 20.42
C SER A 28 9.41 20.24 20.19
N MET A 29 10.38 19.64 19.49
CA MET A 29 10.38 18.22 19.08
C MET A 29 9.15 17.83 18.23
N VAL A 30 8.44 18.82 17.68
CA VAL A 30 7.31 18.56 16.79
C VAL A 30 7.83 17.87 15.52
N GLY A 31 7.15 16.78 15.16
CA GLY A 31 7.57 15.88 14.07
C GLY A 31 8.41 14.69 14.52
N ALA A 32 8.85 14.65 15.78
CA ALA A 32 9.49 13.45 16.33
C ALA A 32 8.49 12.29 16.48
N PRO A 33 8.95 11.04 16.37
CA PRO A 33 8.12 9.87 16.61
C PRO A 33 7.51 9.95 18.03
N PRO A 34 6.18 9.82 18.16
CA PRO A 34 5.50 10.01 19.44
C PRO A 34 5.90 8.93 20.45
N ARG A 35 5.86 9.29 21.75
CA ARG A 35 5.99 8.34 22.86
C ARG A 35 4.78 7.39 22.99
N GLY A 36 3.67 7.64 22.27
CA GLY A 36 2.43 6.87 22.32
C GLY A 36 1.71 6.79 20.98
N SER A 37 0.50 6.21 20.97
CA SER A 37 -0.36 6.12 19.78
C SER A 37 -0.79 7.52 19.32
N LEU A 38 -0.42 7.90 18.09
CA LEU A 38 -0.91 9.14 17.47
C LEU A 38 -2.44 9.12 17.33
N VAL A 39 -3.08 10.26 17.57
CA VAL A 39 -4.49 10.49 17.25
C VAL A 39 -4.63 10.63 15.72
N GLY A 40 -5.25 9.62 15.10
CA GLY A 40 -5.56 9.52 13.68
C GLY A 40 -6.10 8.12 13.37
N PRO A 41 -6.84 7.89 12.27
CA PRO A 41 -7.63 6.67 12.06
C PRO A 41 -6.82 5.40 11.74
N ALA A 42 -5.49 5.36 11.97
CA ALA A 42 -4.63 4.21 11.71
C ALA A 42 -3.47 4.11 12.72
N PRO A 43 -3.01 2.89 13.08
CA PRO A 43 -2.04 2.66 14.15
C PRO A 43 -0.61 2.91 13.65
N ASN A 44 -0.16 4.16 13.60
CA ASN A 44 1.11 4.50 12.92
C ASN A 44 1.99 5.40 13.79
N GLY A 45 3.27 5.05 13.93
CA GLY A 45 4.27 5.85 14.64
C GLY A 45 4.39 5.50 16.12
N ARG A 46 5.38 4.69 16.52
CA ARG A 46 5.64 4.42 17.95
C ARG A 46 7.13 4.29 18.23
N MET A 47 7.62 4.96 19.27
CA MET A 47 8.95 4.68 19.81
C MET A 47 9.01 3.27 20.41
N LEU A 48 9.93 2.43 19.92
CA LEU A 48 10.15 1.07 20.44
C LEU A 48 11.23 1.08 21.53
N VAL A 49 12.33 1.79 21.27
CA VAL A 49 13.49 1.90 22.16
C VAL A 49 14.08 3.30 22.09
N GLY A 50 14.52 3.82 23.23
CA GLY A 50 15.11 5.16 23.37
C GLY A 50 14.05 6.23 23.67
N ASP A 51 14.51 7.44 23.94
CA ASP A 51 13.66 8.61 24.12
C ASP A 51 13.84 9.59 22.95
N PRO A 52 12.78 10.17 22.37
CA PRO A 52 12.93 11.27 21.41
C PRO A 52 13.87 12.39 21.89
N GLU A 53 13.91 12.68 23.19
CA GLU A 53 14.81 13.70 23.76
C GLU A 53 16.30 13.34 23.60
N ASP A 54 16.63 12.06 23.39
CA ASP A 54 18.01 11.64 23.10
C ASP A 54 18.53 12.23 21.78
N LEU A 55 17.65 12.70 20.88
CA LEU A 55 18.04 13.44 19.66
C LEU A 55 18.79 14.75 19.96
N ARG A 56 18.70 15.27 21.20
CA ARG A 56 19.48 16.43 21.63
C ARG A 56 20.95 16.13 21.83
N LYS A 57 21.33 14.85 22.00
CA LYS A 57 22.73 14.43 22.07
C LYS A 57 23.44 14.71 20.74
N PRO A 58 24.75 14.99 20.74
CA PRO A 58 25.50 15.18 19.50
C PRO A 58 25.39 13.95 18.59
N ASP A 59 25.42 14.18 17.27
CA ASP A 59 25.41 13.17 16.21
C ASP A 59 24.24 12.16 16.26
N SER A 60 23.21 12.42 17.04
CA SER A 60 22.17 11.42 17.32
C SER A 60 21.10 11.33 16.23
N ILE A 61 20.68 10.10 15.97
CA ILE A 61 19.60 9.76 15.05
C ILE A 61 18.69 8.67 15.65
N ILE A 62 17.42 8.67 15.25
CA ILE A 62 16.46 7.60 15.51
C ILE A 62 16.11 6.96 14.17
N VAL A 63 16.15 5.64 14.10
CA VAL A 63 15.94 4.90 12.84
C VAL A 63 14.66 4.08 12.92
N ASP A 64 13.94 3.99 11.80
CA ASP A 64 12.81 3.09 11.67
C ASP A 64 13.24 1.61 11.78
N ARG A 65 12.41 0.78 12.40
CA ARG A 65 12.63 -0.65 12.57
C ARG A 65 12.90 -1.38 11.24
N VAL A 66 12.14 -1.07 10.19
CA VAL A 66 12.31 -1.69 8.85
C VAL A 66 13.57 -1.13 8.18
N GLY A 67 13.87 0.14 8.40
CA GLY A 67 15.11 0.75 7.96
C GLY A 67 16.37 0.14 8.60
N LEU A 68 16.29 -0.21 9.88
CA LEU A 68 17.41 -0.74 10.65
C LEU A 68 17.89 -2.10 10.13
N ALA A 69 16.94 -2.96 9.71
CA ALA A 69 17.20 -4.22 9.03
C ALA A 69 18.09 -4.05 7.79
N LYS A 70 17.83 -3.02 6.99
CA LYS A 70 18.58 -2.72 5.77
C LYS A 70 19.97 -2.20 6.06
N LEU A 71 20.10 -1.31 7.06
CA LEU A 71 21.38 -0.72 7.44
C LEU A 71 22.31 -1.74 8.11
N PHE A 72 21.76 -2.74 8.81
CA PHE A 72 22.51 -3.74 9.56
C PHE A 72 22.02 -5.17 9.27
N PRO A 73 22.22 -5.70 8.05
CA PRO A 73 21.67 -6.99 7.63
C PRO A 73 22.18 -8.18 8.47
N ASP A 74 23.40 -8.09 9.00
CA ASP A 74 24.05 -9.17 9.77
C ASP A 74 23.74 -9.12 11.28
N CYS A 75 23.02 -8.10 11.75
CA CYS A 75 22.72 -7.94 13.19
C CYS A 75 21.46 -8.70 13.64
N HIS A 76 20.80 -9.44 12.74
CA HIS A 76 19.55 -10.17 13.01
C HIS A 76 18.49 -9.29 13.71
N LEU A 77 18.41 -8.02 13.31
CA LEU A 77 17.44 -7.06 13.84
C LEU A 77 16.06 -7.21 13.18
N ASP A 78 16.01 -8.04 12.13
CA ASP A 78 14.82 -8.51 11.45
C ASP A 78 13.93 -9.31 12.40
N GLU A 79 12.63 -9.25 12.12
CA GLU A 79 11.51 -9.72 12.94
C GLU A 79 11.65 -11.07 13.69
N PRO A 80 10.84 -11.28 14.75
CA PRO A 80 10.82 -12.46 15.66
C PRO A 80 10.46 -13.83 15.03
N PHE A 81 10.69 -14.04 13.73
CA PHE A 81 10.29 -15.26 13.01
C PHE A 81 11.42 -16.22 12.62
N ALA A 82 12.65 -15.99 13.05
CA ALA A 82 13.66 -17.06 13.07
C ALA A 82 13.28 -18.06 14.17
N LYS A 83 12.71 -19.22 13.79
CA LYS A 83 12.27 -20.27 14.73
C LYS A 83 13.36 -20.52 15.81
N PRO A 84 13.03 -20.43 17.11
CA PRO A 84 11.71 -20.27 17.73
C PRO A 84 11.20 -18.82 17.82
N LYS A 85 9.88 -18.64 17.90
CA LYS A 85 9.22 -17.31 18.03
C LYS A 85 9.74 -16.59 19.27
N GLU A 86 10.47 -15.50 19.06
CA GLU A 86 10.89 -14.59 20.13
C GLU A 86 9.66 -13.83 20.66
N SER A 87 9.58 -13.65 21.99
CA SER A 87 8.53 -12.81 22.59
C SER A 87 8.78 -11.34 22.23
N ASP A 88 7.72 -10.53 22.10
CA ASP A 88 7.84 -9.08 21.86
C ASP A 88 8.77 -8.40 22.89
N GLN A 89 8.80 -8.92 24.13
CA GLN A 89 9.67 -8.41 25.18
C GLN A 89 11.15 -8.71 24.93
N ASP A 90 11.48 -9.93 24.47
CA ASP A 90 12.85 -10.34 24.18
C ASP A 90 13.41 -9.55 22.98
N TYR A 91 12.55 -9.31 21.97
CA TYR A 91 12.88 -8.48 20.82
C TYR A 91 13.22 -7.04 21.22
N ILE A 92 12.40 -6.42 22.06
CA ILE A 92 12.65 -5.07 22.58
C ILE A 92 13.95 -5.04 23.39
N GLU A 93 14.25 -6.08 24.17
CA GLU A 93 15.49 -6.17 24.94
C GLU A 93 16.73 -6.30 24.03
N ARG A 94 16.63 -7.04 22.92
CA ARG A 94 17.68 -7.08 21.88
C ARG A 94 17.90 -5.71 21.26
N LEU A 95 16.84 -5.00 20.89
CA LEU A 95 16.94 -3.64 20.37
C LEU A 95 17.56 -2.68 21.39
N ARG A 96 17.21 -2.80 22.68
CA ARG A 96 17.85 -2.02 23.76
C ARG A 96 19.34 -2.29 23.86
N ARG A 97 19.76 -3.56 23.77
CA ARG A 97 21.17 -3.93 23.81
C ARG A 97 21.92 -3.36 22.61
N PHE A 98 21.31 -3.41 21.42
CA PHE A 98 21.86 -2.82 20.21
C PHE A 98 22.03 -1.30 20.34
N VAL A 99 20.98 -0.57 20.73
CA VAL A 99 21.05 0.88 20.94
C VAL A 99 22.07 1.26 22.02
N ARG A 100 22.17 0.48 23.11
CA ARG A 100 23.18 0.71 24.17
C ARG A 100 24.63 0.56 23.69
N ALA A 101 24.87 -0.22 22.62
CA ALA A 101 26.19 -0.32 22.00
C ALA A 101 26.57 0.94 21.20
N ALA A 102 25.64 1.91 21.09
CA ALA A 102 25.80 3.16 20.33
C ALA A 102 26.30 2.90 18.90
N PRO A 103 25.52 2.17 18.08
CA PRO A 103 25.94 1.82 16.73
C PRO A 103 26.04 3.09 15.89
N GLU A 104 27.11 3.17 15.11
CA GLU A 104 27.47 4.33 14.32
C GLU A 104 27.27 4.02 12.85
N ILE A 105 26.75 5.00 12.11
CA ILE A 105 26.69 4.99 10.66
C ILE A 105 27.26 6.31 10.14
N GLU A 106 27.63 6.31 8.87
CA GLU A 106 28.04 7.51 8.15
C GLU A 106 26.91 7.94 7.21
N MET A 107 26.53 9.21 7.29
CA MET A 107 25.52 9.83 6.45
C MET A 107 26.14 11.04 5.75
N ASN A 108 26.45 10.91 4.46
CA ASN A 108 27.06 11.96 3.65
C ASN A 108 28.28 12.60 4.34
N ASP A 109 29.30 11.79 4.64
CA ASP A 109 30.56 12.20 5.29
C ASP A 109 30.43 12.71 6.74
N HIS A 110 29.25 12.58 7.34
CA HIS A 110 29.00 12.93 8.73
C HIS A 110 28.64 11.70 9.56
N ARG A 111 29.26 11.59 10.73
CA ARG A 111 28.97 10.54 11.70
C ARG A 111 27.57 10.70 12.28
N ALA A 112 26.85 9.59 12.41
CA ALA A 112 25.54 9.52 13.03
C ALA A 112 25.45 8.31 13.98
N ILE A 113 24.98 8.54 15.20
CA ILE A 113 24.88 7.55 16.28
C ILE A 113 23.41 7.22 16.50
N ILE A 114 23.07 5.94 16.46
CA ILE A 114 21.70 5.48 16.66
C ILE A 114 21.36 5.47 18.15
N VAL A 115 20.50 6.39 18.57
CA VAL A 115 20.07 6.55 19.98
C VAL A 115 18.69 5.98 20.26
N GLY A 116 17.95 5.58 19.22
CA GLY A 116 16.63 4.99 19.37
C GLY A 116 16.13 4.33 18.10
N VAL A 117 15.10 3.51 18.28
CA VAL A 117 14.41 2.79 17.21
C VAL A 117 12.91 3.06 17.32
N CYS A 118 12.30 3.45 16.22
CA CYS A 118 10.86 3.69 16.13
C CYS A 118 10.21 2.82 15.07
N GLU A 119 8.90 2.68 15.14
CA GLU A 119 8.07 2.21 14.05
C GLU A 119 7.53 3.44 13.32
N ALA A 120 8.12 3.77 12.16
CA ALA A 120 7.73 4.94 11.39
C ALA A 120 6.46 4.67 10.56
N THR A 121 5.81 5.75 10.11
CA THR A 121 4.73 5.62 9.12
C THR A 121 5.31 5.06 7.83
N ARG A 122 4.71 3.98 7.30
CA ARG A 122 5.19 3.37 6.05
C ARG A 122 5.16 4.38 4.91
N THR A 123 6.31 4.59 4.31
CA THR A 123 6.48 5.47 3.16
C THR A 123 6.13 4.73 1.86
N PHE A 124 5.85 5.50 0.81
CA PHE A 124 5.61 4.93 -0.52
C PHE A 124 6.88 4.29 -1.11
N GLN A 125 8.04 4.82 -0.75
CA GLN A 125 9.34 4.26 -1.06
C GLN A 125 9.76 3.31 0.06
N SER A 126 10.54 2.28 -0.26
CA SER A 126 11.04 1.33 0.74
C SER A 126 12.35 1.76 1.41
N ASN A 127 12.71 3.03 1.32
CA ASN A 127 13.92 3.57 1.91
C ASN A 127 13.80 3.66 3.45
N PRO A 128 14.87 3.39 4.22
CA PRO A 128 14.90 3.61 5.67
C PRO A 128 14.48 5.03 6.04
N VAL A 129 13.66 5.19 7.08
CA VAL A 129 13.31 6.50 7.63
C VAL A 129 14.18 6.80 8.84
N VAL A 130 14.82 7.96 8.84
CA VAL A 130 15.72 8.43 9.90
C VAL A 130 15.24 9.77 10.42
N TYR A 131 15.17 9.94 11.73
CA TYR A 131 14.81 11.17 12.41
C TYR A 131 16.04 11.76 13.10
N THR A 132 16.21 13.08 12.98
CA THR A 132 17.22 13.83 13.72
C THR A 132 16.76 15.27 13.91
N LEU A 133 17.48 16.08 14.68
CA LEU A 133 17.13 17.50 14.83
C LEU A 133 17.29 18.26 13.51
N TYR A 134 16.44 19.25 13.24
CA TYR A 134 16.45 20.01 12.00
C TYR A 134 17.79 20.72 11.78
N SER A 135 18.37 21.32 12.82
CA SER A 135 19.71 21.91 12.75
C SER A 135 20.78 20.93 12.26
N ARG A 136 20.71 19.67 12.71
CA ARG A 136 21.63 18.58 12.34
C ARG A 136 21.30 17.97 10.98
N ALA A 137 20.02 17.85 10.64
CA ALA A 137 19.60 17.36 9.34
C ALA A 137 20.18 18.19 8.19
N LYS A 138 20.33 19.50 8.40
CA LYS A 138 20.97 20.42 7.44
C LYS A 138 22.46 20.14 7.19
N GLN A 139 23.13 19.43 8.10
CA GLN A 139 24.53 18.99 7.91
C GLN A 139 24.58 17.68 7.13
N PHE A 140 23.64 16.77 7.37
CA PHE A 140 23.57 15.49 6.66
C PHE A 140 23.10 15.61 5.21
N ILE A 141 22.40 16.67 4.81
CA ILE A 141 21.93 16.83 3.43
C ILE A 141 22.84 17.75 2.62
N PRO A 142 22.98 17.51 1.30
CA PRO A 142 23.64 18.46 0.40
C PRO A 142 23.01 19.85 0.50
N MET A 143 23.85 20.88 0.44
CA MET A 143 23.41 22.25 0.60
C MET A 143 22.55 22.72 -0.58
N GLU A 144 21.28 23.01 -0.31
CA GLU A 144 20.35 23.60 -1.25
C GLU A 144 19.93 25.03 -0.84
N ARG A 145 19.41 25.81 -1.80
CA ARG A 145 18.92 27.18 -1.52
C ARG A 145 17.74 27.21 -0.54
N LYS A 146 16.93 26.14 -0.48
CA LYS A 146 15.73 26.05 0.36
C LYS A 146 15.64 24.65 0.95
N MET A 147 16.11 24.50 2.19
CA MET A 147 16.15 23.19 2.88
C MET A 147 14.95 22.97 3.80
N LEU A 148 14.08 23.98 4.00
CA LEU A 148 12.86 23.85 4.77
C LEU A 148 11.71 23.37 3.89
N SER A 149 11.21 22.17 4.15
CA SER A 149 10.10 21.58 3.40
C SER A 149 8.74 22.14 3.83
N PHE A 150 8.43 22.10 5.12
CA PHE A 150 7.18 22.61 5.68
C PHE A 150 7.35 22.87 7.19
N ILE A 151 6.44 23.68 7.75
CA ILE A 151 6.35 23.96 9.18
C ILE A 151 5.07 23.30 9.68
N LEU A 152 5.18 22.57 10.79
CA LEU A 152 4.03 22.00 11.47
C LEU A 152 3.54 22.98 12.54
N ALA A 153 2.23 23.21 12.58
CA ALA A 153 1.59 24.08 13.56
C ALA A 153 0.39 23.36 14.17
N GLN A 154 0.25 23.47 15.48
CA GLN A 154 -0.92 22.98 16.20
C GLN A 154 -1.88 24.14 16.46
N THR A 155 -3.19 23.89 16.34
CA THR A 155 -4.18 24.91 16.62
C THR A 155 -4.25 25.21 18.11
N GLY A 156 -4.32 26.49 18.45
CA GLY A 156 -4.58 26.93 19.81
C GLY A 156 -6.03 26.72 20.23
N GLU A 157 -6.31 27.03 21.48
CA GLU A 157 -7.64 27.03 22.08
C GLU A 157 -8.14 28.48 22.22
N GLU A 158 -9.44 28.70 22.01
CA GLU A 158 -10.10 29.97 22.31
C GLU A 158 -10.22 30.17 23.83
N GLU A 159 -10.55 31.38 24.28
CA GLU A 159 -10.73 31.71 25.71
C GLU A 159 -11.76 30.81 26.42
N ASN A 160 -12.70 30.21 25.66
CA ASN A 160 -13.69 29.25 26.14
C ASN A 160 -13.19 27.79 26.17
N GLY A 161 -11.91 27.53 25.91
CA GLY A 161 -11.32 26.19 25.84
C GLY A 161 -11.67 25.40 24.59
N GLN A 162 -12.35 26.01 23.61
CA GLN A 162 -12.67 25.35 22.34
C GLN A 162 -11.48 25.44 21.38
N LYS A 163 -11.04 24.31 20.81
CA LYS A 163 -9.99 24.32 19.78
C LYS A 163 -10.42 25.10 18.56
N ILE A 164 -9.57 26.03 18.12
CA ILE A 164 -9.81 26.79 16.91
C ILE A 164 -9.78 25.83 15.70
N PRO A 165 -10.75 25.90 14.78
CA PRO A 165 -10.74 25.07 13.57
C PRO A 165 -9.45 25.28 12.76
N ALA A 166 -8.83 24.18 12.31
CA ALA A 166 -7.57 24.22 11.57
C ALA A 166 -7.68 25.01 10.26
N GLU A 167 -8.85 25.02 9.63
CA GLU A 167 -9.14 25.80 8.44
C GLU A 167 -8.98 27.31 8.68
N VAL A 168 -9.46 27.80 9.82
CA VAL A 168 -9.40 29.22 10.18
C VAL A 168 -7.96 29.63 10.44
N VAL A 169 -7.21 28.81 11.18
CA VAL A 169 -5.78 29.07 11.43
C VAL A 169 -4.99 29.05 10.12
N ALA A 170 -5.22 28.07 9.25
CA ALA A 170 -4.56 27.99 7.95
C ALA A 170 -4.88 29.21 7.08
N GLN A 171 -6.14 29.67 7.05
CA GLN A 171 -6.52 30.87 6.30
C GLN A 171 -5.82 32.12 6.85
N ARG A 172 -5.82 32.32 8.17
CA ARG A 172 -5.13 33.47 8.82
C ARG A 172 -3.64 33.50 8.49
N ILE A 173 -2.96 32.36 8.56
CA ILE A 173 -1.53 32.26 8.21
C ILE A 173 -1.33 32.64 6.74
N GLN A 174 -2.18 32.14 5.85
CA GLN A 174 -2.08 32.43 4.43
C GLN A 174 -2.30 33.92 4.12
N GLU A 175 -3.28 34.56 4.78
CA GLU A 175 -3.56 35.99 4.63
C GLU A 175 -2.43 36.87 5.16
N GLN A 176 -1.81 36.50 6.28
CA GLN A 176 -0.73 37.29 6.90
C GLN A 176 0.62 37.11 6.22
N THR A 177 0.97 35.89 5.80
CA THR A 177 2.31 35.56 5.31
C THR A 177 2.39 35.48 3.78
N GLY A 178 1.26 35.32 3.09
CA GLY A 178 1.22 34.95 1.67
C GLY A 178 1.70 33.54 1.37
N LEU A 179 2.09 32.75 2.37
CA LEU A 179 2.56 31.37 2.23
C LEU A 179 1.38 30.40 2.20
N GLY A 180 1.55 29.27 1.50
CA GLY A 180 0.52 28.24 1.42
C GLY A 180 0.38 27.47 2.73
N ALA A 181 -0.64 27.79 3.53
CA ALA A 181 -1.00 27.02 4.73
C ALA A 181 -2.19 26.09 4.44
N ARG A 182 -2.11 24.85 4.93
CA ARG A 182 -3.12 23.81 4.69
C ARG A 182 -3.33 22.98 5.94
N THR A 183 -4.54 22.47 6.11
CA THR A 183 -4.86 21.49 7.16
C THR A 183 -4.25 20.13 6.81
N SER A 184 -4.05 19.27 7.81
CA SER A 184 -3.47 17.93 7.63
C SER A 184 -4.21 17.12 6.56
N GLU A 185 -5.54 17.12 6.60
CA GLU A 185 -6.38 16.42 5.61
C GLU A 185 -6.21 16.98 4.20
N LYS A 186 -6.25 18.30 4.03
CA LYS A 186 -6.06 18.95 2.72
C LYS A 186 -4.67 18.69 2.17
N PHE A 187 -3.65 18.65 3.04
CA PHE A 187 -2.29 18.31 2.66
C PHE A 187 -2.18 16.84 2.23
N MET A 188 -2.79 15.91 2.96
CA MET A 188 -2.87 14.49 2.60
C MET A 188 -3.50 14.29 1.21
N TYR A 189 -4.67 14.88 0.96
CA TYR A 189 -5.32 14.78 -0.35
C TYR A 189 -4.50 15.41 -1.47
N ARG A 190 -3.78 16.51 -1.20
CA ARG A 190 -2.85 17.11 -2.17
C ARG A 190 -1.71 16.16 -2.50
N THR A 191 -1.12 15.50 -1.50
CA THR A 191 -0.07 14.50 -1.69
C THR A 191 -0.60 13.33 -2.51
N ILE A 192 -1.77 12.77 -2.16
CA ILE A 192 -2.41 11.71 -2.95
C ILE A 192 -2.59 12.16 -4.41
N LYS A 193 -3.17 13.34 -4.63
CA LYS A 193 -3.39 13.89 -5.97
C LYS A 193 -2.09 14.10 -6.74
N TYR A 194 -1.03 14.56 -6.07
CA TYR A 194 0.29 14.73 -6.67
C TYR A 194 0.83 13.38 -7.17
N TYR A 195 0.81 12.35 -6.31
CA TYR A 195 1.24 11.01 -6.72
C TYR A 195 0.39 10.46 -7.86
N LEU A 196 -0.94 10.61 -7.82
CA LEU A 196 -1.83 10.14 -8.89
C LEU A 196 -1.56 10.83 -10.24
N ILE A 197 -1.23 12.12 -10.25
CA ILE A 197 -1.00 12.87 -11.49
C ILE A 197 0.40 12.59 -12.07
N TYR A 198 1.43 12.51 -11.23
CA TYR A 198 2.82 12.55 -11.71
C TYR A 198 3.51 11.18 -11.79
N THR A 199 3.05 10.14 -11.10
CA THR A 199 3.75 8.85 -11.09
C THR A 199 3.33 7.87 -12.19
N GLY A 200 2.30 8.20 -12.98
CA GLY A 200 1.74 7.31 -14.00
C GLY A 200 1.08 6.04 -13.43
N ILE A 201 1.10 5.84 -12.11
CA ILE A 201 0.48 4.71 -11.40
C ILE A 201 -0.97 4.49 -11.85
N PRO A 202 -1.85 5.52 -11.86
CA PRO A 202 -3.24 5.30 -12.25
C PRO A 202 -3.41 4.86 -13.69
N ILE A 203 -2.53 5.33 -14.59
CA ILE A 203 -2.57 4.97 -16.01
C ILE A 203 -2.14 3.51 -16.19
N ASN A 204 -1.04 3.10 -15.54
CA ASN A 204 -0.53 1.72 -15.65
C ASN A 204 -1.49 0.70 -15.04
N PHE A 205 -2.02 0.97 -13.84
CA PHE A 205 -3.04 0.12 -13.23
C PHE A 205 -4.35 0.15 -14.01
N GLY A 206 -4.79 1.32 -14.47
CA GLY A 206 -5.97 1.47 -15.30
C GLY A 206 -5.90 0.66 -16.58
N ASN A 207 -4.78 0.72 -17.30
CA ASN A 207 -4.54 -0.06 -18.51
C ASN A 207 -4.56 -1.57 -18.24
N THR A 208 -3.97 -2.02 -17.11
CA THR A 208 -3.95 -3.42 -16.71
C THR A 208 -5.36 -3.94 -16.39
N VAL A 209 -6.14 -3.17 -15.63
CA VAL A 209 -7.54 -3.49 -15.31
C VAL A 209 -8.41 -3.49 -16.57
N PHE A 210 -8.22 -2.51 -17.45
CA PHE A 210 -8.92 -2.42 -18.73
C PHE A 210 -8.62 -3.63 -19.63
N LEU A 211 -7.35 -3.99 -19.79
CA LEU A 211 -6.95 -5.17 -20.56
C LEU A 211 -7.52 -6.45 -19.95
N GLY A 212 -7.49 -6.57 -18.61
CA GLY A 212 -8.10 -7.68 -17.89
C GLY A 212 -9.61 -7.78 -18.15
N PHE A 213 -10.32 -6.64 -18.17
CA PHE A 213 -11.74 -6.59 -18.49
C PHE A 213 -12.02 -6.99 -19.94
N LEU A 214 -11.23 -6.49 -20.90
CA LEU A 214 -11.37 -6.78 -22.32
C LEU A 214 -11.15 -8.27 -22.60
N VAL A 215 -10.02 -8.81 -22.12
CA VAL A 215 -9.66 -10.23 -22.29
C VAL A 215 -10.66 -11.13 -21.55
N GLY A 216 -11.03 -10.77 -20.32
CA GLY A 216 -12.04 -11.49 -19.54
C GLY A 216 -13.40 -11.55 -20.24
N THR A 217 -13.86 -10.42 -20.79
CA THR A 217 -15.12 -10.35 -21.56
C THR A 217 -15.05 -11.18 -22.84
N ALA A 218 -13.92 -11.14 -23.56
CA ALA A 218 -13.75 -11.90 -24.80
C ALA A 218 -13.77 -13.42 -24.55
N ILE A 219 -13.01 -13.90 -23.55
CA ILE A 219 -12.95 -15.32 -23.19
C ILE A 219 -14.29 -15.80 -22.65
N ALA A 220 -14.90 -15.06 -21.72
CA ALA A 220 -16.21 -15.41 -21.18
C ALA A 220 -17.28 -15.45 -22.29
N GLY A 221 -17.29 -14.43 -23.17
CA GLY A 221 -18.19 -14.36 -24.31
C GLY A 221 -18.03 -15.54 -25.26
N GLN A 222 -16.79 -15.91 -25.58
CA GLN A 222 -16.49 -17.07 -26.42
C GLN A 222 -16.96 -18.39 -25.77
N THR A 223 -16.72 -18.57 -24.47
CA THR A 223 -17.15 -19.77 -23.75
C THR A 223 -18.68 -19.89 -23.69
N PHE A 224 -19.38 -18.80 -23.36
CA PHE A 224 -20.85 -18.80 -23.36
C PHE A 224 -21.44 -18.99 -24.76
N TYR A 225 -20.75 -18.47 -25.79
CA TYR A 225 -21.14 -18.69 -27.17
C TYR A 225 -21.07 -20.18 -27.53
N ASN A 226 -19.94 -20.82 -27.28
CA ASN A 226 -19.78 -22.26 -27.55
C ASN A 226 -20.80 -23.09 -26.76
N PHE A 227 -20.99 -22.77 -25.48
CA PHE A 227 -22.00 -23.43 -24.64
C PHE A 227 -23.42 -23.29 -25.22
N THR A 228 -23.77 -22.12 -25.78
CA THR A 228 -25.11 -21.92 -26.33
C THR A 228 -25.31 -22.68 -27.64
N ILE A 229 -24.28 -22.76 -28.48
CA ILE A 229 -24.30 -23.52 -29.74
C ILE A 229 -24.40 -25.03 -29.46
N GLU A 230 -23.61 -25.54 -28.52
CA GLU A 230 -23.61 -26.96 -28.15
C GLU A 230 -24.97 -27.42 -27.60
N ASN A 231 -25.67 -26.54 -26.88
CA ASN A 231 -26.98 -26.82 -26.28
C ASN A 231 -28.17 -26.31 -27.11
N LEU A 232 -27.95 -25.83 -28.34
CA LEU A 232 -29.00 -25.24 -29.18
C LEU A 232 -30.18 -26.20 -29.43
N LYS A 233 -29.89 -27.49 -29.68
CA LYS A 233 -30.93 -28.52 -29.88
C LYS A 233 -31.83 -28.68 -28.64
N GLN A 234 -31.25 -28.58 -27.44
CA GLN A 234 -31.98 -28.69 -26.18
C GLN A 234 -32.86 -27.45 -25.93
N PHE A 235 -32.36 -26.24 -26.21
CA PHE A 235 -33.16 -25.02 -26.14
C PHE A 235 -34.29 -25.01 -27.17
N GLY A 236 -34.06 -25.55 -28.37
CA GLY A 236 -35.08 -25.76 -29.39
C GLY A 236 -36.22 -26.67 -28.92
N ALA A 237 -35.89 -27.79 -28.26
CA ALA A 237 -36.88 -28.69 -27.67
C ALA A 237 -37.68 -28.02 -26.53
N LEU A 238 -37.02 -27.27 -25.65
CA LEU A 238 -37.68 -26.49 -24.58
C LEU A 238 -38.67 -25.47 -25.13
N LYS A 239 -38.29 -24.79 -26.22
CA LYS A 239 -39.17 -23.84 -26.91
C LYS A 239 -40.38 -24.53 -27.55
N ALA A 240 -40.17 -25.71 -28.15
CA ALA A 240 -41.26 -26.53 -28.70
C ALA A 240 -42.24 -27.03 -27.62
N MET A 241 -41.75 -27.24 -26.39
CA MET A 241 -42.58 -27.55 -25.22
C MET A 241 -43.29 -26.33 -24.59
N GLY A 242 -43.13 -25.13 -25.16
CA GLY A 242 -43.82 -23.92 -24.72
C GLY A 242 -43.01 -22.96 -23.85
N ALA A 243 -41.69 -23.15 -23.70
CA ALA A 243 -40.85 -22.18 -23.01
C ALA A 243 -40.75 -20.86 -23.79
N SER A 244 -41.00 -19.73 -23.13
CA SER A 244 -40.85 -18.41 -23.73
C SER A 244 -39.37 -18.08 -23.96
N ASN A 245 -39.07 -17.27 -24.98
CA ASN A 245 -37.71 -16.80 -25.26
C ASN A 245 -37.09 -16.14 -24.01
N LEU A 246 -37.89 -15.38 -23.26
CA LEU A 246 -37.44 -14.70 -22.04
C LEU A 246 -36.99 -15.70 -20.96
N ARG A 247 -37.67 -16.85 -20.85
CA ARG A 247 -37.32 -17.90 -19.87
C ARG A 247 -36.02 -18.60 -20.24
N ILE A 248 -35.77 -18.83 -21.53
CA ILE A 248 -34.50 -19.38 -22.04
C ILE A 248 -33.36 -18.41 -21.76
N VAL A 249 -33.55 -17.11 -22.05
CA VAL A 249 -32.56 -16.07 -21.76
C VAL A 249 -32.28 -15.97 -20.26
N ALA A 250 -33.33 -15.97 -19.42
CA ALA A 250 -33.17 -15.95 -17.97
C ALA A 250 -32.39 -17.16 -17.43
N MET A 251 -32.58 -18.34 -18.02
CA MET A 251 -31.84 -19.54 -17.65
C MET A 251 -30.34 -19.43 -17.98
N ILE A 252 -30.01 -18.91 -19.17
CA ILE A 252 -28.62 -18.66 -19.58
C ILE A 252 -27.97 -17.60 -18.69
N LEU A 253 -28.69 -16.51 -18.39
CA LEU A 253 -28.21 -15.46 -17.50
C LEU A 253 -27.97 -15.99 -16.08
N LEU A 254 -28.84 -16.86 -15.56
CA LEU A 254 -28.66 -17.49 -14.25
C LEU A 254 -27.40 -18.37 -14.22
N GLN A 255 -27.18 -19.20 -15.24
CA GLN A 255 -25.97 -20.02 -15.36
C GLN A 255 -24.72 -19.14 -15.42
N ALA A 256 -24.76 -18.06 -16.20
CA ALA A 256 -23.66 -17.11 -16.29
C ALA A 256 -23.38 -16.39 -14.96
N ALA A 257 -24.43 -16.02 -14.22
CA ALA A 257 -24.31 -15.40 -12.91
C ALA A 257 -23.69 -16.37 -11.88
N VAL A 258 -24.14 -17.63 -11.85
CA VAL A 258 -23.58 -18.65 -10.96
C VAL A 258 -22.10 -18.90 -11.27
N ALA A 259 -21.75 -19.03 -12.56
CA ALA A 259 -20.36 -19.16 -12.97
C ALA A 259 -19.52 -17.94 -12.59
N GLY A 260 -20.06 -16.73 -12.74
CA GLY A 260 -19.41 -15.48 -12.34
C GLY A 260 -19.17 -15.38 -10.83
N VAL A 261 -20.13 -15.77 -10.01
CA VAL A 261 -20.00 -15.79 -8.54
C VAL A 261 -18.94 -16.80 -8.09
N LEU A 262 -18.95 -18.01 -8.66
CA LEU A 262 -17.94 -19.03 -8.36
C LEU A 262 -16.54 -18.58 -8.79
N GLY A 263 -16.43 -18.03 -10.00
CA GLY A 263 -15.17 -17.48 -10.52
C GLY A 263 -14.63 -16.33 -9.67
N TYR A 264 -15.51 -15.41 -9.24
CA TYR A 264 -15.15 -14.33 -8.33
C TYR A 264 -14.65 -14.85 -6.98
N GLY A 265 -15.35 -15.83 -6.39
CA GLY A 265 -14.94 -16.44 -5.12
C GLY A 265 -13.55 -17.08 -5.20
N ILE A 266 -13.28 -17.84 -6.26
CA ILE A 266 -11.95 -18.45 -6.49
C ILE A 266 -10.90 -17.35 -6.73
N GLY A 267 -11.20 -16.35 -7.54
CA GLY A 267 -10.26 -15.26 -7.86
C GLY A 267 -9.87 -14.44 -6.63
N VAL A 268 -10.84 -14.06 -5.80
CA VAL A 268 -10.57 -13.36 -4.52
C VAL A 268 -9.83 -14.27 -3.55
N GLY A 269 -10.19 -15.55 -3.48
CA GLY A 269 -9.53 -16.53 -2.61
C GLY A 269 -8.04 -16.68 -2.96
N LEU A 270 -7.71 -16.84 -4.23
CA LEU A 270 -6.32 -16.92 -4.71
C LEU A 270 -5.58 -15.59 -4.51
N SER A 271 -6.22 -14.46 -4.77
CA SER A 271 -5.61 -13.13 -4.56
C SER A 271 -5.28 -12.87 -3.09
N THR A 272 -6.19 -13.27 -2.19
CA THR A 272 -6.01 -13.14 -0.74
C THR A 272 -4.93 -14.10 -0.24
N LEU A 273 -4.92 -15.35 -0.74
CA LEU A 273 -3.88 -16.32 -0.40
C LEU A 273 -2.50 -15.84 -0.85
N PHE A 274 -2.40 -15.29 -2.06
CA PHE A 274 -1.17 -14.69 -2.57
C PHE A 274 -0.75 -13.48 -1.73
N GLY A 275 -1.69 -12.58 -1.40
CA GLY A 275 -1.43 -11.42 -0.54
C GLY A 275 -0.96 -11.82 0.85
N TRP A 276 -1.59 -12.82 1.47
CA TRP A 276 -1.16 -13.36 2.76
C TRP A 276 0.24 -13.97 2.69
N LYS A 277 0.52 -14.78 1.66
CA LYS A 277 1.84 -15.39 1.45
C LYS A 277 2.92 -14.37 1.11
N ALA A 278 2.60 -13.31 0.37
CA ALA A 278 3.51 -12.21 0.09
C ALA A 278 3.81 -11.41 1.36
N ALA A 279 2.78 -11.13 2.17
CA ALA A 279 2.94 -10.47 3.47
C ALA A 279 3.77 -11.30 4.46
N THR A 280 3.63 -12.63 4.47
CA THR A 280 4.43 -13.53 5.32
C THR A 280 5.77 -13.96 4.70
N GLY A 281 6.05 -13.56 3.46
CA GLY A 281 7.20 -14.01 2.68
C GLY A 281 7.07 -15.43 2.10
N TRP A 282 7.59 -15.65 0.89
CA TRP A 282 7.68 -16.99 0.28
C TRP A 282 8.82 -17.85 0.87
N GLN A 283 9.80 -17.22 1.50
CA GLN A 283 10.98 -17.84 2.15
C GLN A 283 11.23 -17.34 3.59
N GLY A 284 10.21 -16.75 4.23
CA GLY A 284 10.34 -16.15 5.57
C GLY A 284 10.97 -14.75 5.59
N GLN A 285 11.13 -14.14 4.43
CA GLN A 285 11.53 -12.73 4.27
C GLN A 285 10.27 -11.91 3.98
N PRO A 286 9.81 -11.03 4.89
CA PRO A 286 8.65 -10.19 4.63
C PRO A 286 8.94 -9.30 3.42
N THR A 287 8.09 -9.40 2.40
CA THR A 287 8.26 -8.59 1.20
C THR A 287 7.86 -7.16 1.54
N GLU A 288 8.61 -6.17 1.05
CA GLU A 288 8.34 -4.73 1.26
C GLU A 288 7.00 -4.25 0.69
N LEU A 289 6.30 -5.13 -0.02
CA LEU A 289 5.00 -4.87 -0.62
C LEU A 289 3.94 -4.78 0.49
N ALA A 290 3.49 -3.56 0.76
CA ALA A 290 2.28 -3.32 1.54
C ALA A 290 1.06 -3.85 0.77
N PHE A 291 0.71 -5.12 0.99
CA PHE A 291 -0.54 -5.67 0.50
C PHE A 291 -1.68 -5.16 1.37
N PHE A 292 -2.35 -4.10 0.91
CA PHE A 292 -3.55 -3.58 1.54
C PHE A 292 -4.73 -3.80 0.60
N THR A 293 -5.70 -4.62 1.03
CA THR A 293 -6.96 -4.85 0.32
C THR A 293 -8.09 -4.12 1.04
N PRO A 294 -8.38 -2.85 0.68
CA PRO A 294 -9.55 -2.14 1.16
C PRO A 294 -10.80 -2.97 0.89
N TRP A 295 -11.69 -3.06 1.87
CA TRP A 295 -12.91 -3.87 1.75
C TRP A 295 -13.80 -3.40 0.59
N GLN A 296 -13.72 -2.12 0.18
CA GLN A 296 -14.44 -1.55 -0.95
C GLN A 296 -14.02 -2.17 -2.29
N LEU A 297 -12.79 -2.66 -2.42
CA LEU A 297 -12.33 -3.31 -3.64
C LEU A 297 -13.14 -4.58 -3.95
N LEU A 298 -13.51 -5.34 -2.92
CA LEU A 298 -14.27 -6.58 -3.06
C LEU A 298 -15.65 -6.36 -3.73
N PRO A 299 -16.59 -5.56 -3.19
CA PRO A 299 -17.86 -5.32 -3.84
C PRO A 299 -17.70 -4.64 -5.21
N THR A 300 -16.71 -3.75 -5.41
CA THR A 300 -16.48 -3.14 -6.73
C THR A 300 -16.05 -4.17 -7.78
N ALA A 301 -15.16 -5.11 -7.41
CA ALA A 301 -14.73 -6.19 -8.29
C ALA A 301 -15.87 -7.18 -8.56
N ALA A 302 -16.70 -7.50 -7.56
CA ALA A 302 -17.87 -8.35 -7.72
C ALA A 302 -18.86 -7.75 -8.74
N VAL A 303 -19.17 -6.46 -8.61
CA VAL A 303 -20.04 -5.74 -9.56
C VAL A 303 -19.43 -5.75 -10.95
N ALA A 304 -18.13 -5.50 -11.09
CA ALA A 304 -17.44 -5.53 -12.37
C ALA A 304 -17.53 -6.91 -13.06
N ILE A 305 -17.33 -8.01 -12.32
CA ILE A 305 -17.40 -9.37 -12.87
C ILE A 305 -18.83 -9.73 -13.27
N ILE A 306 -19.82 -9.41 -12.44
CA ILE A 306 -21.23 -9.64 -12.79
C ILE A 306 -21.58 -8.88 -14.07
N LEU A 307 -21.13 -7.63 -14.22
CA LEU A 307 -21.32 -6.86 -15.45
C LEU A 307 -20.69 -7.55 -16.66
N ILE A 308 -19.47 -8.08 -16.54
CA ILE A 308 -18.81 -8.84 -17.63
C ILE A 308 -19.65 -10.05 -18.02
N CYS A 309 -20.06 -10.87 -17.04
CA CYS A 309 -20.82 -12.09 -17.30
C CYS A 309 -22.16 -11.80 -17.98
N VAL A 310 -22.85 -10.73 -17.57
CA VAL A 310 -24.12 -10.29 -18.19
C VAL A 310 -23.88 -9.78 -19.61
N LEU A 311 -22.88 -8.92 -19.83
CA LEU A 311 -22.57 -8.40 -21.17
C LEU A 311 -22.15 -9.52 -22.14
N ALA A 312 -21.29 -10.43 -21.68
CA ALA A 312 -20.83 -11.58 -22.45
C ALA A 312 -21.99 -12.53 -22.84
N SER A 313 -22.87 -12.85 -21.91
CA SER A 313 -24.04 -13.70 -22.15
C SER A 313 -25.07 -13.04 -23.06
N LEU A 314 -25.32 -11.74 -22.90
CA LEU A 314 -26.21 -10.98 -23.80
C LEU A 314 -25.68 -10.95 -25.25
N LEU A 315 -24.38 -10.78 -25.44
CA LEU A 315 -23.75 -10.83 -26.77
C LEU A 315 -23.88 -12.23 -27.40
N SER A 316 -23.73 -13.30 -26.63
CA SER A 316 -23.98 -14.67 -27.09
C SER A 316 -25.44 -14.85 -27.54
N VAL A 317 -26.39 -14.44 -26.68
CA VAL A 317 -27.84 -14.59 -26.91
C VAL A 317 -28.32 -13.78 -28.12
N GLN A 318 -27.82 -12.56 -28.33
CA GLN A 318 -28.22 -11.74 -29.48
C GLN A 318 -27.94 -12.43 -30.81
N ARG A 319 -26.85 -13.19 -30.91
CA ARG A 319 -26.53 -13.93 -32.14
C ARG A 319 -27.36 -15.21 -32.28
N VAL A 320 -27.70 -15.88 -31.19
CA VAL A 320 -28.57 -17.06 -31.16
C VAL A 320 -29.99 -16.70 -31.59
N ILE A 321 -30.47 -15.51 -31.22
CA ILE A 321 -31.78 -14.99 -31.65
C ILE A 321 -31.76 -14.57 -33.15
N ARG A 322 -30.61 -14.15 -33.67
CA ARG A 322 -30.43 -13.82 -35.10
C ARG A 322 -30.11 -15.01 -36.00
N LEU A 323 -29.79 -16.18 -35.44
CA LEU A 323 -29.63 -17.40 -36.22
C LEU A 323 -31.03 -17.91 -36.61
N GLU A 324 -31.30 -17.91 -37.91
CA GLU A 324 -32.58 -18.29 -38.48
C GLU A 324 -33.03 -19.69 -38.01
N PRO A 325 -34.30 -19.86 -37.59
CA PRO A 325 -34.86 -21.14 -37.14
C PRO A 325 -34.76 -22.28 -38.17
N ALA A 326 -34.46 -21.97 -39.43
CA ALA A 326 -34.47 -22.93 -40.54
C ALA A 326 -33.27 -23.88 -40.56
N ILE A 327 -32.17 -23.58 -39.84
CA ILE A 327 -30.95 -24.41 -39.87
C ILE A 327 -31.08 -25.61 -38.91
N VAL A 328 -31.98 -25.56 -37.93
CA VAL A 328 -32.18 -26.63 -36.93
C VAL A 328 -32.90 -27.86 -37.50
N PHE A 329 -33.50 -27.77 -38.70
CA PHE A 329 -34.18 -28.88 -39.38
C PHE A 329 -33.38 -29.50 -40.55
N ARG A 330 -32.09 -29.19 -40.68
CA ARG A 330 -31.18 -29.91 -41.60
C ARG A 330 -29.96 -30.44 -40.85
N SER A 331 -30.16 -31.51 -40.09
CA SER A 331 -29.13 -32.53 -39.78
C SER A 331 -29.81 -33.76 -39.19
#